data_AF-A0A1F9C361-F1
#
_entry.id   AF-A0A1F9C361-F1
#
_cell.length_a   1.000
_cell.length_b   1.000
_cell.length_c   1.000
_cell.angle_alpha   90.00
_cell.angle_beta   90.00
_cell.angle_gamma   90.00
#
_symmetry.space_group_name_H-M   'P 1'
#
loop_
_entity.id
_entity.type
_entity.pdbx_description
1 polymer ?
#
loop_
_entity_poly.entity_id
_entity_poly.type
_entity_poly.pdbx_seq_one_letter_code
_entity_poly.pdbx_strand_id
1 'polypeptide(L)'
;MRKSLWLLSLFLSVILFSVSQGWAQPKPGAKPPLIAHAFAVERGLYGYIWKIYIEAEDPDGDMLRIASLVGQAGYGRYPTDWIILKPQYRKHFKGYIQWNTFSSRTSFLREWTQITFSF
;
A
#
# COMPACT_ATOMS: atom_id res chain seq x y z
N MET A 1 5.86 41.66 27.49
CA MET A 1 5.22 40.36 27.16
C MET A 1 4.76 40.22 25.70
N ARG A 2 4.43 41.29 24.96
CA ARG A 2 3.98 41.21 23.55
C ARG A 2 5.00 40.66 22.52
N LYS A 3 6.30 40.94 22.68
CA LYS A 3 7.35 40.51 21.71
C LYS A 3 7.66 39.01 21.77
N SER A 4 7.47 38.37 22.93
CA SER A 4 7.73 36.93 23.14
C SER A 4 6.65 36.05 22.48
N LEU A 5 5.38 36.48 22.53
CA LEU A 5 4.27 35.81 21.87
C LEU A 5 4.40 35.77 20.34
N TRP A 6 5.04 36.79 19.74
CA TRP A 6 5.32 36.83 18.31
C TRP A 6 6.35 35.79 17.88
N LEU A 7 7.44 35.64 18.64
CA LEU A 7 8.48 34.66 18.37
C LEU A 7 7.97 33.22 18.51
N LEU A 8 7.12 32.96 19.51
CA LEU A 8 6.51 31.65 19.71
C LEU A 8 5.56 31.27 18.56
N SER A 9 4.79 32.24 18.06
CA SER A 9 3.89 32.06 16.91
C SER A 9 4.65 31.78 15.62
N LEU A 10 5.77 32.49 15.38
CA LEU A 10 6.62 32.27 14.21
C LEU A 10 7.31 30.90 14.25
N PHE A 11 7.69 30.43 15.44
CA PHE A 11 8.30 29.11 15.60
C PHE A 11 7.27 27.99 15.36
N LEU A 12 6.04 28.17 15.84
CA LEU A 12 4.96 27.19 15.66
C LEU A 12 4.52 27.07 14.18
N SER A 13 4.52 28.18 13.43
CA SER A 13 4.16 28.16 12.01
C SER A 13 5.21 27.47 11.14
N VAL A 14 6.50 27.63 11.44
CA VAL A 14 7.59 26.92 10.74
C VAL A 14 7.50 25.41 10.95
N ILE A 15 7.14 24.95 12.16
CA ILE A 15 6.96 23.52 12.45
C ILE A 15 5.75 22.97 11.69
N LEU A 16 4.63 23.71 11.64
CA LEU A 16 3.41 23.27 10.95
C LEU A 16 3.58 23.20 9.42
N PHE A 17 4.36 24.09 8.81
CA PHE A 17 4.63 24.04 7.37
C PHE A 17 5.65 22.95 6.98
N SER A 18 6.55 22.58 7.89
CA SER A 18 7.59 21.57 7.62
C SER A 18 7.06 20.12 7.63
N VAL A 19 5.86 19.88 8.19
CA VAL A 19 5.22 18.55 8.24
C VAL A 19 4.48 18.21 6.93
N SER A 20 4.53 19.08 5.91
CA SER A 20 4.01 18.77 4.57
C SER A 20 4.94 17.84 3.75
N GLN A 21 5.47 16.77 4.35
CA GLN A 21 6.01 15.63 3.62
C GLN A 21 4.85 14.70 3.26
N GLY A 22 4.58 14.32 2.03
CA GLY A 22 5.18 14.61 0.75
C GLY A 22 4.35 13.82 -0.25
N TRP A 23 3.55 14.49 -1.08
CA TRP A 23 3.10 13.85 -2.31
C TRP A 23 4.33 13.76 -3.18
N ALA A 24 4.81 12.54 -3.45
CA ALA A 24 5.92 12.32 -4.36
C ALA A 24 5.52 12.91 -5.72
N GLN A 25 6.00 14.12 -6.01
CA GLN A 25 5.86 14.69 -7.34
C GLN A 25 6.69 13.80 -8.27
N PRO A 26 6.14 13.38 -9.42
CA PRO A 26 6.90 12.63 -10.40
C PRO A 26 8.14 13.45 -10.77
N LYS A 27 9.34 12.88 -10.58
CA LYS A 27 10.56 13.54 -11.05
C LYS A 27 10.50 13.58 -12.58
N PRO A 28 10.82 14.71 -13.23
CA PRO A 28 10.90 14.75 -14.69
C PRO A 28 11.83 13.64 -15.20
N GLY A 29 11.31 12.76 -16.06
CA GLY A 29 12.04 11.61 -16.61
C GLY A 29 12.07 10.34 -15.75
N ALA A 30 11.36 10.30 -14.62
CA ALA A 30 11.24 9.10 -13.81
C ALA A 30 10.52 7.97 -14.56
N LYS A 31 11.03 6.75 -14.41
CA LYS A 31 10.43 5.52 -14.92
C LYS A 31 9.50 4.97 -13.83
N PRO A 32 8.21 4.75 -14.13
CA PRO A 32 7.29 4.25 -13.13
C PRO A 32 7.63 2.78 -12.78
N PRO A 33 7.30 2.33 -11.55
CA PRO A 33 7.32 0.92 -11.22
C PRO A 33 6.40 0.11 -12.15
N LEU A 34 6.85 -1.09 -12.54
CA LEU A 34 6.14 -2.02 -13.41
C LEU A 34 5.92 -3.34 -12.67
N ILE A 35 4.69 -3.84 -12.69
CA ILE A 35 4.40 -5.22 -12.26
C ILE A 35 4.59 -6.13 -13.47
N ALA A 36 5.69 -6.89 -13.48
CA ALA A 36 6.02 -7.81 -14.57
C ALA A 36 5.14 -9.07 -14.50
N HIS A 37 4.93 -9.59 -13.30
CA HIS A 37 4.12 -10.79 -13.07
C HIS A 37 3.31 -10.67 -11.78
N ALA A 38 2.07 -11.16 -11.81
CA ALA A 38 1.25 -11.31 -10.62
C ALA A 38 0.39 -12.57 -10.74
N PHE A 39 0.25 -13.30 -9.64
CA PHE A 39 -0.61 -14.47 -9.57
C PHE A 39 -1.25 -14.61 -8.20
N ALA A 40 -2.54 -14.90 -8.20
CA ALA A 40 -3.29 -15.27 -7.00
C ALA A 40 -4.28 -16.38 -7.35
N VAL A 41 -4.56 -17.25 -6.39
CA VAL A 41 -5.73 -18.12 -6.46
C VAL A 41 -6.99 -17.26 -6.35
N GLU A 42 -8.03 -17.57 -7.13
CA GLU A 42 -9.28 -16.77 -7.16
C GLU A 42 -10.33 -17.23 -6.14
N ARG A 43 -10.16 -18.45 -5.62
CA ARG A 43 -11.08 -19.12 -4.70
C ARG A 43 -10.28 -19.81 -3.62
N GLY A 44 -10.82 -19.79 -2.41
CA GLY A 44 -10.19 -20.41 -1.26
C GLY A 44 -11.19 -20.58 -0.12
N LEU A 45 -10.77 -21.36 0.87
CA LEU A 45 -11.56 -21.56 2.08
C LEU A 45 -11.49 -20.31 2.96
N TYR A 46 -12.57 -20.09 3.73
CA TYR A 46 -12.57 -19.06 4.74
C TYR A 46 -11.47 -19.30 5.78
N GLY A 47 -10.87 -18.23 6.29
CA GLY A 47 -9.82 -18.30 7.31
C GLY A 47 -8.44 -18.69 6.78
N TYR A 48 -8.30 -19.01 5.49
CA TYR A 48 -7.01 -19.26 4.89
C TYR A 48 -6.20 -17.97 4.71
N ILE A 49 -4.89 -18.10 4.84
CA ILE A 49 -3.94 -17.06 4.48
C ILE A 49 -3.71 -17.14 2.97
N TRP A 50 -4.13 -16.12 2.23
CA TRP A 50 -3.95 -16.08 0.78
C TRP A 50 -2.57 -15.52 0.47
N LYS A 51 -1.81 -16.27 -0.33
CA LYS A 51 -0.50 -15.85 -0.84
C LYS A 51 -0.65 -15.37 -2.27
N ILE A 52 -0.20 -14.16 -2.52
CA ILE A 52 -0.27 -13.51 -3.83
C ILE A 52 1.16 -13.31 -4.29
N TYR A 53 1.53 -13.96 -5.39
CA TYR A 53 2.83 -13.78 -6.01
C TYR A 53 2.85 -12.44 -6.76
N ILE A 54 3.92 -11.68 -6.59
CA ILE A 54 4.19 -10.44 -7.31
C ILE A 54 5.68 -10.42 -7.69
N GLU A 55 5.93 -10.06 -8.94
CA GLU A 55 7.23 -9.63 -9.45
C GLU A 55 7.08 -8.23 -10.03
N ALA A 56 7.79 -7.27 -9.43
CA ALA A 56 7.71 -5.87 -9.79
C ALA A 56 9.10 -5.25 -9.85
N GLU A 57 9.29 -4.33 -10.79
CA GLU A 57 10.55 -3.66 -11.05
C GLU A 57 10.38 -2.15 -11.05
N ASP A 58 11.38 -1.46 -10.54
CA ASP A 58 11.50 -0.02 -10.67
C ASP A 58 12.97 0.31 -10.98
N PRO A 59 13.26 0.72 -12.22
CA PRO A 59 14.62 1.08 -12.64
C PRO A 59 15.25 2.20 -11.80
N ASP A 60 14.45 3.13 -11.31
CA ASP A 60 14.90 4.27 -10.52
C ASP A 60 15.06 3.91 -9.04
N GLY A 61 14.41 2.83 -8.61
CA GLY A 61 14.55 2.24 -7.28
C GLY A 61 13.87 3.05 -6.18
N ASP A 62 12.88 3.85 -6.53
CA ASP A 62 12.07 4.63 -5.58
C ASP A 62 10.67 4.04 -5.32
N MET A 63 10.43 2.78 -5.71
CA MET A 63 9.27 1.98 -5.33
C MET A 63 9.24 1.76 -3.80
N LEU A 64 8.42 2.55 -3.11
CA LEU A 64 8.36 2.52 -1.64
C LEU A 64 7.41 1.47 -1.08
N ARG A 65 6.33 1.16 -1.81
CA ARG A 65 5.20 0.38 -1.29
C ARG A 65 4.43 -0.31 -2.40
N ILE A 66 3.79 -1.42 -2.05
CA ILE A 66 2.81 -2.12 -2.88
C ILE A 66 1.42 -1.79 -2.34
N ALA A 67 0.51 -1.39 -3.22
CA ALA A 67 -0.92 -1.26 -2.91
C ALA A 67 -1.62 -2.56 -3.25
N SER A 68 -2.43 -3.10 -2.35
CA SER A 68 -3.28 -4.26 -2.63
C SER A 68 -4.75 -3.86 -2.53
N LEU A 69 -5.49 -4.05 -3.62
CA LEU A 69 -6.92 -3.80 -3.70
C LEU A 69 -7.63 -5.14 -3.81
N VAL A 70 -8.55 -5.39 -2.88
CA VAL A 70 -9.30 -6.65 -2.85
C VAL A 70 -10.77 -6.39 -3.08
N GLY A 71 -11.32 -7.02 -4.10
CA GLY A 71 -12.74 -7.05 -4.41
C GLY A 71 -13.34 -8.41 -4.11
N GLN A 72 -14.52 -8.42 -3.48
CA GLN A 72 -15.31 -9.62 -3.26
C GLN A 72 -16.67 -9.49 -3.96
N ALA A 73 -17.01 -10.47 -4.79
CA ALA A 73 -18.31 -10.55 -5.42
C ALA A 73 -19.44 -10.57 -4.37
N GLY A 74 -20.43 -9.69 -4.51
CA GLY A 74 -21.57 -9.58 -3.60
C GLY A 74 -21.29 -8.87 -2.26
N TYR A 75 -20.04 -8.52 -1.94
CA TYR A 75 -19.70 -7.75 -0.73
C TYR A 75 -19.16 -6.35 -1.07
N GLY A 76 -18.33 -6.26 -2.12
CA GLY A 76 -17.72 -5.01 -2.56
C GLY A 76 -16.21 -4.99 -2.34
N ARG A 77 -15.65 -3.79 -2.17
CA ARG A 77 -14.21 -3.55 -2.10
C ARG A 77 -13.75 -3.37 -0.65
N TYR A 78 -12.69 -4.08 -0.27
CA TYR A 78 -12.02 -3.91 1.00
C TYR A 78 -11.17 -2.63 1.02
N PRO A 79 -10.83 -2.09 2.21
CA PRO A 79 -9.84 -1.02 2.32
C PRO A 79 -8.52 -1.42 1.63
N THR A 80 -7.90 -0.47 0.94
CA THR A 80 -6.59 -0.68 0.32
C THR A 80 -5.56 -0.96 1.40
N ASP A 81 -4.83 -2.07 1.25
CA ASP A 81 -3.69 -2.40 2.10
C ASP A 81 -2.38 -1.88 1.47
N TRP A 82 -1.45 -1.44 2.32
CA TRP A 82 -0.19 -0.82 1.90
C TRP A 82 0.99 -1.52 2.54
N ILE A 83 1.81 -2.19 1.72
CA ILE A 83 2.98 -2.94 2.18
C ILE A 83 4.23 -2.12 1.89
N ILE A 84 4.95 -1.71 2.94
CA ILE A 84 6.18 -0.93 2.80
C ILE A 84 7.35 -1.86 2.43
N LEU A 85 8.08 -1.52 1.37
CA LEU A 85 9.22 -2.28 0.91
C LEU A 85 10.50 -1.86 1.64
N LYS A 86 11.26 -2.87 2.09
CA LYS A 86 12.64 -2.67 2.56
C LYS A 86 13.52 -2.16 1.41
N PRO A 87 14.57 -1.36 1.69
CA PRO A 87 15.41 -0.75 0.66
C PRO A 87 15.91 -1.73 -0.42
N GLN A 88 16.28 -2.96 -0.04
CA GLN A 88 16.77 -3.98 -0.98
C GLN A 88 15.75 -4.45 -2.02
N TYR A 89 14.45 -4.24 -1.78
CA TYR A 89 13.38 -4.68 -2.69
C TYR A 89 12.79 -3.54 -3.54
N ARG A 90 13.31 -2.32 -3.40
CA ARG A 90 12.75 -1.14 -4.09
C ARG A 90 13.10 -1.08 -5.58
N LYS A 91 14.16 -1.75 -6.01
CA LYS A 91 14.49 -1.87 -7.45
C LYS A 91 13.83 -3.06 -8.12
N HIS A 92 13.71 -4.16 -7.39
CA HIS A 92 13.13 -5.40 -7.86
C HIS A 92 12.55 -6.15 -6.66
N PHE A 93 11.24 -6.38 -6.68
CA PHE A 93 10.53 -7.22 -5.72
C PHE A 93 10.12 -8.50 -6.44
N LYS A 94 10.40 -9.65 -5.82
CA LYS A 94 9.96 -10.96 -6.31
C LYS A 94 9.63 -11.84 -5.12
N GLY A 95 8.36 -12.20 -4.98
CA GLY A 95 7.94 -13.02 -3.86
C GLY A 95 6.44 -12.98 -3.64
N TYR A 96 6.04 -13.30 -2.40
CA TYR A 96 4.64 -13.37 -2.01
C TYR A 96 4.29 -12.25 -1.04
N ILE A 97 3.16 -11.60 -1.29
CA ILE A 97 2.44 -10.84 -0.26
C ILE A 97 1.32 -11.71 0.31
N GLN A 98 0.83 -11.32 1.48
CA GLN A 98 -0.13 -12.09 2.24
C GLN A 98 -1.40 -11.27 2.45
N TRP A 99 -2.56 -11.87 2.16
CA TRP A 99 -3.86 -11.34 2.55
C TRP A 99 -4.55 -12.28 3.55
N ASN A 100 -4.88 -11.77 4.72
CA ASN A 100 -5.55 -12.53 5.77
C ASN A 100 -7.06 -12.46 5.56
N THR A 101 -7.70 -13.60 5.29
CA THR A 101 -9.15 -13.68 5.11
C THR A 101 -9.92 -13.81 6.42
N PHE A 102 -9.23 -14.11 7.52
CA PHE A 102 -9.82 -14.10 8.86
C PHE A 102 -9.90 -12.66 9.37
N SER A 103 -11.08 -12.27 9.85
CA SER A 103 -11.31 -10.98 10.49
C SER A 103 -12.32 -11.17 11.60
N SER A 104 -11.97 -10.72 12.81
CA SER A 104 -12.92 -10.67 13.93
C SER A 104 -14.06 -9.66 13.72
N ARG A 105 -13.99 -8.85 12.65
CA ARG A 105 -14.96 -7.81 12.28
C ARG A 105 -15.76 -8.13 11.02
N THR A 106 -15.53 -9.28 10.37
CA THR A 106 -16.20 -9.64 9.11
C THR A 106 -16.98 -10.91 9.30
N SER A 107 -18.31 -10.82 9.20
CA SER A 107 -19.23 -11.86 9.64
C SER A 107 -18.99 -13.18 8.91
N PHE A 108 -18.83 -13.20 7.58
CA PHE A 108 -18.60 -14.44 6.81
C PHE A 108 -17.98 -14.13 5.44
N LEU A 109 -16.84 -14.74 5.11
CA LEU A 109 -16.41 -14.95 3.72
C LEU A 109 -16.85 -16.38 3.39
N ARG A 110 -17.83 -16.56 2.49
CA ARG A 110 -18.30 -17.90 2.15
C ARG A 110 -17.21 -18.63 1.37
N GLU A 111 -17.09 -19.94 1.59
CA GLU A 111 -16.25 -20.79 0.74
C GLU A 111 -16.65 -20.60 -0.73
N TRP A 112 -15.67 -20.69 -1.64
CA TRP A 112 -15.87 -20.53 -3.09
C TRP A 112 -16.30 -19.14 -3.56
N THR A 113 -16.25 -18.13 -2.69
CA THR A 113 -16.44 -16.75 -3.11
C THR A 113 -15.31 -16.32 -4.05
N GLN A 114 -15.66 -15.73 -5.19
CA GLN A 114 -14.68 -15.19 -6.11
C GLN A 114 -14.08 -13.90 -5.55
N ILE A 115 -12.76 -13.90 -5.41
CA ILE A 115 -11.97 -12.76 -4.97
C ILE A 115 -11.09 -12.28 -6.12
N THR A 116 -11.12 -10.96 -6.34
CA THR A 116 -10.30 -10.31 -7.35
C THR A 116 -9.27 -9.44 -6.65
N PHE A 117 -8.00 -9.66 -7.00
CA PHE A 117 -6.90 -8.78 -6.60
C PHE A 117 -6.56 -7.85 -7.76
N SER A 118 -6.37 -6.57 -7.45
CA SER A 118 -5.75 -5.61 -8.34
C SER A 118 -4.65 -4.85 -7.61
N PHE A 119 -3.64 -4.41 -8.38
CA PHE A 119 -2.42 -3.76 -7.93
C PHE A 119 -2.22 -2.47 -8.71
#